data_AF-A0AB37ZGF5-F1
#
_entry.id   AF-A0AB37ZGF5-F1
#
_cell.length_a   1.000
_cell.length_b   1.000
_cell.length_c   1.000
_cell.angle_alpha   90.00
_cell.angle_beta   90.00
_cell.angle_gamma   90.00
#
_symmetry.space_group_name_H-M   'P 1'
#
loop_
_entity.id
_entity.type
_entity.pdbx_description
1 polymer ?
#
loop_
_entity_poly.entity_id
_entity_poly.type
_entity_poly.pdbx_seq_one_letter_code
_entity_poly.pdbx_strand_id
1 'polypeptide(L)' 'MSLIQSARLNGHDPYVYLKDVLTRLPTQRASKISELLPHNWLPLPNL' A
#
# COMPACT_ATOMS: atom_id res chain seq x y z
N MET A 1 2.97 9.94 12.19
CA MET A 1 3.82 9.18 11.25
C MET A 1 3.13 9.14 9.89
N SER A 2 3.84 9.40 8.78
CA SER A 2 3.24 9.38 7.44
C SER A 2 3.18 7.96 6.85
N LEU A 3 2.30 7.73 5.87
CA LEU A 3 2.26 6.46 5.12
C LEU A 3 3.58 6.15 4.42
N ILE A 4 4.25 7.18 3.89
CA ILE A 4 5.58 7.06 3.26
C ILE A 4 6.62 6.58 4.26
N GLN A 5 6.67 7.17 5.46
CA GLN A 5 7.58 6.74 6.51
C GLN A 5 7.28 5.31 6.96
N SER A 6 6.00 4.98 7.12
CA SER A 6 5.56 3.63 7.50
C SER A 6 5.91 2.58 6.43
N ALA A 7 5.77 2.90 5.13
CA ALA A 7 6.22 2.03 4.04
C ALA A 7 7.72 1.73 4.13
N ARG A 8 8.56 2.75 4.34
CA ARG A 8 10.01 2.55 4.53
C ARG A 8 10.32 1.68 5.74
N LEU A 9 9.65 1.91 6.86
CA LEU A 9 9.84 1.11 8.09
C LEU A 9 9.45 -0.36 7.91
N ASN A 10 8.49 -0.65 7.02
CA ASN A 10 8.08 -2.01 6.67
C ASN A 10 8.92 -2.61 5.51
N GLY A 11 10.00 -1.94 5.09
CA GLY A 11 10.90 -2.45 4.04
C GLY A 11 10.40 -2.26 2.61
N HIS A 12 9.34 -1.46 2.41
CA HIS A 12 8.76 -1.25 1.09
C HIS A 12 9.39 -0.06 0.38
N ASP A 13 9.55 -0.18 -0.94
CA ASP A 13 9.80 0.98 -1.79
C ASP A 13 8.58 1.92 -1.75
N PRO A 14 8.74 3.19 -1.34
CA PRO A 14 7.60 4.10 -1.18
C PRO A 14 6.85 4.40 -2.47
N TYR A 15 7.56 4.42 -3.60
CA TYR A 15 6.95 4.71 -4.90
C TYR A 15 6.11 3.51 -5.36
N VAL A 16 6.64 2.30 -5.28
CA VAL A 16 5.90 1.06 -5.62
C VAL A 16 4.67 0.91 -4.73
N TYR A 17 4.81 1.12 -3.42
CA TYR A 17 3.70 1.10 -2.48
C TYR A 17 2.60 2.09 -2.85
N LEU A 18 2.94 3.37 -3.03
CA LEU A 18 1.96 4.39 -3.36
C LEU A 18 1.29 4.16 -4.73
N LYS A 19 2.06 3.74 -5.73
CA LYS A 19 1.52 3.40 -7.06
C LYS A 19 0.48 2.29 -6.96
N ASP A 20 0.77 1.23 -6.21
CA ASP A 20 -0.17 0.12 -6.01
C ASP A 20 -1.43 0.56 -5.26
N VAL A 21 -1.25 1.25 -4.12
CA VAL A 21 -2.36 1.74 -3.30
C VAL A 21 -3.28 2.63 -4.10
N LEU A 22 -2.73 3.61 -4.83
CA LEU A 22 -3.54 4.52 -5.65
C LEU A 22 -4.24 3.82 -6.82
N THR A 23 -3.65 2.74 -7.34
CA THR A 23 -4.25 1.91 -8.40
C THR A 23 -5.42 1.09 -7.86
N ARG A 24 -5.31 0.52 -6.64
CA ARG A 24 -6.36 -0.30 -6.02
C ARG A 24 -7.48 0.54 -5.40
N LEU A 25 -7.17 1.72 -4.86
CA LEU A 25 -8.08 2.53 -4.05
C LEU A 25 -9.49 2.73 -4.65
N PRO A 26 -9.66 3.03 -5.96
CA PRO A 26 -10.98 3.25 -6.55
C PRO A 26 -11.90 2.02 -6.52
N THR A 27 -11.32 0.82 -6.44
CA THR A 27 -12.05 -0.46 -6.47
C THR A 27 -12.03 -1.19 -5.12
N GLN A 28 -11.20 -0.73 -4.18
CA GLN A 28 -11.06 -1.34 -2.86
C GLN A 28 -12.33 -1.12 -2.03
N ARG A 29 -12.90 -2.20 -1.49
CA ARG A 29 -14.00 -2.10 -0.53
C ARG A 29 -13.50 -1.41 0.74
N ALA A 30 -14.25 -0.44 1.26
CA ALA A 30 -13.87 0.30 2.47
C ALA A 30 -13.59 -0.61 3.67
N SER A 31 -14.36 -1.69 3.84
CA SER A 31 -14.16 -2.70 4.89
C SER A 31 -12.84 -3.46 4.80
N LYS A 32 -12.14 -3.38 3.66
CA LYS A 32 -10.87 -4.05 3.39
C LYS A 32 -9.71 -3.06 3.22
N ILE A 33 -9.87 -1.79 3.60
CA ILE A 33 -8.80 -0.79 3.44
C ILE A 33 -7.52 -1.15 4.23
N SER A 34 -7.66 -1.93 5.30
CA SER A 34 -6.54 -2.44 6.10
C SER A 34 -5.54 -3.28 5.32
N GLU A 35 -5.96 -3.93 4.23
CA GLU A 35 -5.09 -4.70 3.32
C GLU A 35 -4.10 -3.80 2.55
N LEU A 36 -4.39 -2.50 2.45
CA LEU A 36 -3.53 -1.52 1.79
C LEU A 36 -2.56 -0.81 2.76
N LEU A 37 -2.62 -1.11 4.06
CA LEU A 37 -1.71 -0.51 5.04
C LEU A 37 -0.30 -1.11 4.92
N PRO A 38 0.77 -0.34 5.17
CA PRO A 38 2.15 -0.79 4.92
C PRO A 38 2.56 -2.12 5.57
N HIS A 39 2.02 -2.43 6.75
CA HIS A 39 2.34 -3.67 7.47
C HIS A 39 1.56 -4.90 6.97
N ASN A 40 0.47 -4.69 6.21
CA ASN A 40 -0.34 -5.75 5.60
C ASN A 40 -0.20 -5.79 4.08
N TRP A 41 0.57 -4.86 3.50
CA TRP A 41 0.61 -4.67 2.06
C TRP A 41 1.32 -5.84 1.38
N LEU A 42 0.63 -6.41 0.39
CA LEU A 42 1.16 -7.42 -0.51
C LEU A 42 1.14 -6.85 -1.93
N PRO A 43 2.31 -6.68 -2.58
CA PRO A 43 2.39 -6.09 -3.91
C PRO A 43 1.66 -6.95 -4.96
N LEU A 44 1.08 -6.30 -5.97
CA LEU A 44 0.57 -7.04 -7.14
C LEU A 44 1.77 -7.65 -7.89
N PRO A 45 1.67 -8.89 -8.39
CA PRO A 45 2.79 -9.55 -9.09
C PRO A 45 3.34 -8.81 -10.33
N ASN A 46 2.65 -7.79 -10.85
CA ASN A 46 2.93 -7.17 -12.15
C ASN A 46 2.87 -5.61 -12.12
N LEU A 47 3.43 -4.97 -11.09
CA LEU A 47 3.52 -3.49 -11.02
C LEU A 47 4.86 -2.92 -11.46
#